data_AF-G0QIH1-F1
#
_entry.id   AF-G0QIH1-F1
#
_cell.length_a   1.000
_cell.length_b   1.000
_cell.length_c   1.000
_cell.angle_alpha   90.00
_cell.angle_beta   90.00
_cell.angle_gamma   90.00
#
_symmetry.space_group_name_H-M   'P 1'
#
loop_
_entity.id
_entity.type
_entity.pdbx_description
1 polymer ?
#
loop_
_entity_poly.entity_id
_entity_poly.type
_entity_poly.pdbx_seq_one_letter_code
_entity_poly.pdbx_strand_id
1 'polypeptide(L)'
;MAEEVQNDLTEIDKLPDIDNTNPRILPRTVASEFAENSLQEPRHKLGPSDIAIGENGTPYWSHPLQPDGDVNTFLIEQKGAAFADMTTSSANISYSEQKMDVGIGMQVFDNINWVLKKEKYWVNYEDHFVLEHEGENYIATPYIEYDFEFTFPIVHTVPEWGGVALTDSKGNVEYIKAEDVRNNEVLEDQRTYPFDLARGYVSAMEYREGIINKWFLHENQLEVAPVPGFNNEQPFMILTEDNPELFVATEPYGEASGLFEIWTIDAVTGKYEVFRLDRNQGLIGANRAVNFVRQANSRVNWADQDSDTGFAPIEPLPVIVDDKLYWQVRVVPLDSAGIAFTSFVEAESSNVFSAQTDDEIVDFLEGEPINQTANLTTENSTTQEGDVKISIIENGNVVETVTTETGNFSIDVTKR
;
A
#
# COMPACT_ATOMS: atom_id res chain seq x y z
N MET A 1 11.44 1.22 -22.66
CA MET A 1 10.48 1.69 -21.63
C MET A 1 9.08 2.02 -22.17
N ALA A 2 8.69 3.25 -22.54
CA ALA A 2 7.26 3.52 -22.88
C ALA A 2 6.72 2.64 -24.04
N GLU A 3 7.51 2.51 -25.11
CA GLU A 3 7.19 1.64 -26.26
C GLU A 3 7.19 0.14 -25.88
N GLU A 4 8.08 -0.26 -24.99
CA GLU A 4 8.21 -1.64 -24.49
C GLU A 4 7.02 -2.02 -23.61
N VAL A 5 6.64 -1.16 -22.66
CA VAL A 5 5.40 -1.29 -21.90
C VAL A 5 4.24 -1.46 -22.86
N GLN A 6 4.08 -0.57 -23.85
CA GLN A 6 2.97 -0.65 -24.81
C GLN A 6 2.90 -1.96 -25.60
N ASN A 7 4.05 -2.57 -25.91
CA ASN A 7 4.09 -3.80 -26.69
C ASN A 7 3.61 -5.02 -25.89
N ASP A 8 3.89 -5.04 -24.60
CA ASP A 8 3.58 -6.17 -23.70
C ASP A 8 2.38 -5.91 -22.78
N LEU A 9 1.79 -4.72 -22.85
CA LEU A 9 0.65 -4.29 -22.05
C LEU A 9 -0.63 -5.04 -22.41
N THR A 10 -1.26 -5.62 -21.40
CA THR A 10 -2.62 -6.16 -21.53
C THR A 10 -3.63 -5.14 -21.02
N GLU A 11 -4.62 -4.79 -21.85
CA GLU A 11 -5.76 -3.99 -21.41
C GLU A 11 -6.83 -4.90 -20.82
N ILE A 12 -7.34 -4.55 -19.65
CA ILE A 12 -8.33 -5.31 -18.90
C ILE A 12 -9.61 -4.48 -18.73
N ASP A 13 -10.76 -5.17 -18.79
CA ASP A 13 -12.08 -4.55 -18.65
C ASP A 13 -12.56 -4.52 -17.19
N LYS A 14 -11.92 -5.27 -16.30
CA LYS A 14 -12.21 -5.35 -14.86
C LYS A 14 -10.90 -5.46 -14.09
N LEU A 15 -10.81 -4.75 -12.97
CA LEU A 15 -9.72 -4.92 -12.01
C LEU A 15 -9.84 -6.27 -11.28
N PRO A 16 -8.72 -6.87 -10.86
CA PRO A 16 -8.75 -8.14 -10.13
C PRO A 16 -9.45 -7.98 -8.78
N ASP A 17 -10.15 -9.05 -8.39
CA ASP A 17 -10.83 -9.11 -7.10
C ASP A 17 -9.77 -9.30 -5.98
N ILE A 18 -9.98 -8.65 -4.83
CA ILE A 18 -9.04 -8.61 -3.72
C ILE A 18 -9.12 -9.90 -2.90
N ASP A 19 -8.01 -10.37 -2.34
CA ASP A 19 -8.04 -11.48 -1.38
C ASP A 19 -8.67 -11.01 -0.06
N ASN A 20 -9.96 -11.33 0.12
CA ASN A 20 -10.72 -11.03 1.33
C ASN A 20 -10.29 -11.87 2.54
N THR A 21 -9.53 -12.96 2.34
CA THR A 21 -8.99 -13.79 3.42
C THR A 21 -7.79 -13.12 4.07
N ASN A 22 -6.96 -12.43 3.27
CA ASN A 22 -5.77 -11.72 3.72
C ASN A 22 -5.82 -10.23 3.31
N PRO A 23 -6.83 -9.47 3.76
CA PRO A 23 -6.97 -8.09 3.36
C PRO A 23 -5.82 -7.27 3.94
N ARG A 24 -5.29 -6.32 3.16
CA ARG A 24 -4.39 -5.31 3.71
C ARG A 24 -5.24 -4.42 4.62
N ILE A 25 -4.98 -4.40 5.92
CA ILE A 25 -5.63 -3.54 6.92
C ILE A 25 -4.59 -2.59 7.52
N LEU A 26 -3.49 -3.13 8.03
CA LEU A 26 -2.44 -2.38 8.73
C LEU A 26 -1.55 -1.58 7.75
N PRO A 27 -1.52 -0.25 7.81
CA PRO A 27 -0.61 0.55 7.00
C PRO A 27 0.82 0.49 7.55
N ARG A 28 1.81 0.77 6.69
CA ARG A 28 3.24 0.62 7.02
C ARG A 28 3.65 1.41 8.27
N THR A 29 3.14 2.64 8.41
CA THR A 29 3.53 3.53 9.51
C THR A 29 3.09 3.01 10.88
N VAL A 30 1.89 2.43 10.98
CA VAL A 30 1.37 1.87 12.24
C VAL A 30 2.06 0.55 12.56
N ALA A 31 2.34 -0.26 11.54
CA ALA A 31 3.12 -1.49 11.70
C ALA A 31 4.52 -1.21 12.28
N SER A 32 5.22 -0.19 11.76
CA SER A 32 6.50 0.27 12.30
C SER A 32 6.39 0.63 13.77
N GLU A 33 5.40 1.45 14.15
CA GLU A 33 5.21 1.88 15.54
C GLU A 33 4.89 0.71 16.48
N PHE A 34 4.05 -0.23 16.05
CA PHE A 34 3.75 -1.45 16.83
C PHE A 34 4.98 -2.33 16.99
N ALA A 35 5.75 -2.53 15.93
CA ALA A 35 6.98 -3.30 15.98
C ALA A 35 7.99 -2.63 16.92
N GLU A 36 8.22 -1.31 16.79
CA GLU A 36 9.15 -0.54 17.63
C GLU A 36 8.78 -0.63 19.12
N ASN A 37 7.50 -0.44 19.45
CA ASN A 37 7.01 -0.53 20.83
C ASN A 37 7.08 -1.94 21.42
N SER A 38 7.03 -2.98 20.57
CA SER A 38 7.14 -4.37 21.01
C SER A 38 8.58 -4.85 21.21
N LEU A 39 9.57 -4.13 20.67
CA LEU A 39 10.97 -4.52 20.67
C LEU A 39 11.57 -4.49 22.09
N GLN A 40 12.13 -5.62 22.53
CA GLN A 40 12.76 -5.76 23.85
C GLN A 40 14.28 -5.98 23.78
N GLU A 41 14.90 -5.77 22.61
CA GLU A 41 16.32 -6.06 22.37
C GLU A 41 17.18 -4.79 22.46
N PRO A 42 17.99 -4.60 23.53
CA PRO A 42 18.67 -3.32 23.76
C PRO A 42 19.83 -3.01 22.81
N ARG A 43 20.29 -3.99 22.01
CA ARG A 43 21.44 -3.85 21.10
C ARG A 43 21.03 -3.89 19.62
N HIS A 44 19.74 -4.07 19.36
CA HIS A 44 19.18 -4.13 18.02
C HIS A 44 18.09 -3.08 17.88
N LYS A 45 17.84 -2.68 16.64
CA LYS A 45 16.72 -1.83 16.26
C LYS A 45 16.06 -2.41 15.03
N LEU A 46 14.87 -1.92 14.72
CA LEU A 46 14.23 -2.26 13.47
C LEU A 46 14.93 -1.55 12.30
N GLY A 47 15.06 -2.28 11.21
CA GLY A 47 15.44 -1.77 9.90
C GLY A 47 14.24 -1.22 9.13
N PRO A 48 14.48 -0.67 7.93
CA PRO A 48 13.42 -0.31 7.01
C PRO A 48 12.48 -1.49 6.80
N SER A 49 11.16 -1.25 6.89
CA SER A 49 10.17 -2.30 6.61
C SER A 49 9.98 -2.50 5.13
N ASP A 50 9.62 -3.72 4.78
CA ASP A 50 8.99 -4.02 3.51
C ASP A 50 8.08 -5.23 3.65
N ILE A 51 7.39 -5.64 2.59
CA ILE A 51 6.39 -6.70 2.65
C ILE A 51 7.04 -8.07 2.39
N ALA A 52 6.70 -9.04 3.23
CA ALA A 52 6.97 -10.46 3.04
C ALA A 52 5.67 -11.25 3.18
N ILE A 53 5.52 -12.34 2.44
CA ILE A 53 4.34 -13.20 2.49
C ILE A 53 4.71 -14.48 3.26
N GLY A 54 3.96 -14.80 4.31
CA GLY A 54 4.19 -16.02 5.09
C GLY A 54 3.76 -17.29 4.33
N GLU A 55 4.17 -18.46 4.81
CA GLU A 55 3.81 -19.76 4.22
C GLU A 55 2.29 -20.03 4.14
N ASN A 56 1.51 -19.34 4.96
CA ASN A 56 0.05 -19.41 4.97
C ASN A 56 -0.63 -18.38 4.04
N GLY A 57 0.15 -17.63 3.26
CA GLY A 57 -0.32 -16.55 2.39
C GLY A 57 -0.54 -15.21 3.10
N THR A 58 -0.37 -15.15 4.43
CA THR A 58 -0.59 -13.91 5.18
C THR A 58 0.52 -12.89 4.87
N PRO A 59 0.18 -11.66 4.48
CA PRO A 59 1.16 -10.60 4.25
C PRO A 59 1.60 -9.97 5.57
N TYR A 60 2.90 -9.71 5.69
CA TYR A 60 3.51 -9.09 6.85
C TYR A 60 4.36 -7.89 6.44
N TRP A 61 4.32 -6.82 7.25
CA TRP A 61 5.42 -5.85 7.24
C TRP A 61 6.62 -6.48 7.97
N SER A 62 7.62 -6.90 7.20
CA SER A 62 8.88 -7.42 7.69
C SER A 62 9.83 -6.28 8.05
N HIS A 63 10.27 -6.26 9.30
CA HIS A 63 11.28 -5.34 9.82
C HIS A 63 12.56 -6.11 10.22
N PRO A 64 13.68 -5.92 9.52
CA PRO A 64 14.95 -6.54 9.89
C PRO A 64 15.38 -6.15 11.30
N LEU A 65 15.82 -7.10 12.12
CA LEU A 65 16.42 -6.82 13.44
C LEU A 65 17.92 -6.54 13.29
N GLN A 66 18.26 -5.30 12.96
CA GLN A 66 19.63 -4.88 12.68
C GLN A 66 20.37 -4.37 13.92
N PRO A 67 21.71 -4.39 13.96
CA PRO A 67 22.48 -3.82 15.07
C PRO A 67 22.16 -2.34 15.30
N ASP A 68 22.04 -1.92 16.57
CA ASP A 68 21.79 -0.52 16.93
C ASP A 68 23.04 0.21 17.46
N GLY A 69 23.28 1.41 16.94
CA GLY A 69 24.41 2.26 17.30
C GLY A 69 25.72 1.89 16.62
N ASP A 70 26.57 2.90 16.38
CA ASP A 70 27.76 2.81 15.53
C ASP A 70 28.67 1.63 15.87
N VAL A 71 28.91 1.36 17.16
CA VAL A 71 29.83 0.30 17.58
C VAL A 71 29.23 -1.09 17.36
N ASN A 72 27.93 -1.28 17.62
CA ASN A 72 27.31 -2.60 17.47
C ASN A 72 27.26 -3.04 16.01
N THR A 73 27.11 -2.10 15.06
CA THR A 73 27.13 -2.41 13.62
C THR A 73 28.41 -3.10 13.13
N PHE A 74 29.52 -3.01 13.89
CA PHE A 74 30.78 -3.73 13.61
C PHE A 74 31.02 -4.97 14.49
N LEU A 75 30.19 -5.19 15.52
CA LEU A 75 30.45 -6.18 16.58
C LEU A 75 29.42 -7.31 16.65
N ILE A 76 28.21 -7.09 16.16
CA ILE A 76 27.12 -8.06 16.25
C ILE A 76 26.38 -8.18 14.92
N GLU A 77 25.72 -9.33 14.77
CA GLU A 77 24.96 -9.71 13.60
C GLU A 77 23.51 -9.21 13.65
N GLN A 78 22.89 -9.10 12.47
CA GLN A 78 21.44 -9.04 12.36
C GLN A 78 20.83 -10.30 12.99
N LYS A 79 19.69 -10.16 13.68
CA LYS A 79 19.01 -11.22 14.44
C LYS A 79 17.63 -11.53 13.84
N GLY A 80 17.56 -11.78 12.53
CA GLY A 80 16.34 -12.11 11.81
C GLY A 80 15.46 -10.88 11.58
N ALA A 81 14.15 -11.01 11.85
CA ALA A 81 13.17 -9.95 11.64
C ALA A 81 11.96 -10.03 12.58
N ALA A 82 11.30 -8.88 12.75
CA ALA A 82 9.97 -8.77 13.31
C ALA A 82 8.95 -8.68 12.17
N PHE A 83 7.84 -9.39 12.29
CA PHE A 83 6.77 -9.43 11.28
C PHE A 83 5.49 -8.87 11.89
N ALA A 84 5.02 -7.74 11.36
CA ALA A 84 3.75 -7.16 11.75
C ALA A 84 2.65 -7.62 10.79
N ASP A 85 1.64 -8.28 11.34
CA ASP A 85 0.51 -8.83 10.58
C ASP A 85 -0.26 -7.73 9.86
N MET A 86 -0.36 -7.81 8.54
CA MET A 86 -1.05 -6.79 7.75
C MET A 86 -2.58 -6.95 7.79
N THR A 87 -3.10 -8.09 8.23
CA THR A 87 -4.53 -8.43 8.12
C THR A 87 -5.36 -8.04 9.34
N THR A 88 -4.77 -7.31 10.29
CA THR A 88 -5.46 -6.83 11.49
C THR A 88 -5.02 -5.41 11.86
N SER A 89 -5.91 -4.62 12.45
CA SER A 89 -5.57 -3.33 13.07
C SER A 89 -4.91 -3.47 14.44
N SER A 90 -4.87 -4.67 15.01
CA SER A 90 -4.26 -4.95 16.31
C SER A 90 -2.74 -5.05 16.23
N ALA A 91 -2.06 -4.76 17.35
CA ALA A 91 -0.61 -4.95 17.48
C ALA A 91 -0.27 -6.45 17.57
N ASN A 92 -0.24 -7.13 16.42
CA ASN A 92 0.14 -8.53 16.28
C ASN A 92 1.52 -8.63 15.63
N ILE A 93 2.56 -8.70 16.47
CA ILE A 93 3.96 -8.79 16.04
C ILE A 93 4.52 -10.15 16.40
N SER A 94 5.04 -10.86 15.41
CA SER A 94 5.81 -12.09 15.60
C SER A 94 7.29 -11.83 15.31
N TYR A 95 8.16 -12.70 15.81
CA TYR A 95 9.61 -12.58 15.68
C TYR A 95 10.19 -13.88 15.15
N SER A 96 10.99 -13.78 14.11
CA SER A 96 11.86 -14.85 13.66
C SER A 96 13.29 -14.50 14.01
N GLU A 97 13.85 -15.21 14.98
CA GLU A 97 15.18 -14.91 15.49
C GLU A 97 16.22 -15.87 14.90
N GLN A 98 16.99 -15.39 13.93
CA GLN A 98 18.13 -16.11 13.40
C GLN A 98 19.29 -15.15 13.14
N LYS A 99 20.50 -15.55 13.51
CA LYS A 99 21.69 -14.75 13.21
C LYS A 99 22.00 -14.83 11.73
N MET A 100 22.29 -13.68 11.13
CA MET A 100 22.72 -13.57 9.73
C MET A 100 24.21 -13.23 9.69
N ASP A 101 25.03 -14.08 9.06
CA ASP A 101 26.47 -13.83 8.89
C ASP A 101 26.73 -12.63 7.96
N VAL A 102 25.81 -12.37 7.04
CA VAL A 102 25.74 -11.17 6.19
C VAL A 102 24.34 -10.60 6.34
N GLY A 103 24.21 -9.32 6.70
CA GLY A 103 22.93 -8.75 7.07
C GLY A 103 22.78 -7.26 6.84
N ILE A 104 21.55 -6.81 7.05
CA ILE A 104 21.12 -5.41 7.01
C ILE A 104 21.63 -4.71 8.27
N GLY A 105 22.19 -3.51 8.10
CA GLY A 105 22.75 -2.68 9.17
C GLY A 105 24.12 -3.13 9.72
N MET A 106 24.69 -4.23 9.23
CA MET A 106 26.06 -4.67 9.51
C MET A 106 27.10 -3.88 8.68
N GLN A 107 28.40 -3.97 8.98
CA GLN A 107 29.45 -3.11 8.39
C GLN A 107 30.74 -3.83 8.01
N VAL A 108 31.39 -3.34 6.95
CA VAL A 108 32.65 -3.86 6.36
C VAL A 108 32.41 -5.05 5.42
N PHE A 109 32.63 -6.29 5.86
CA PHE A 109 32.58 -7.47 4.97
C PHE A 109 31.29 -8.28 5.10
N ASP A 110 30.55 -8.05 6.18
CA ASP A 110 29.28 -8.67 6.54
C ASP A 110 28.07 -7.78 6.18
N ASN A 111 28.34 -6.62 5.56
CA ASN A 111 27.31 -5.74 5.04
C ASN A 111 26.75 -6.31 3.74
N ILE A 112 25.44 -6.57 3.70
CA ILE A 112 24.78 -7.15 2.53
C ILE A 112 25.01 -6.33 1.24
N ASN A 113 24.90 -5.00 1.31
CA ASN A 113 25.14 -4.13 0.15
C ASN A 113 26.57 -4.25 -0.40
N TRP A 114 27.55 -4.45 0.48
CA TRP A 114 28.93 -4.66 0.06
C TRP A 114 29.12 -6.02 -0.61
N VAL A 115 28.55 -7.09 -0.03
CA VAL A 115 28.63 -8.45 -0.57
C VAL A 115 27.99 -8.50 -1.97
N LEU A 116 26.78 -7.97 -2.11
CA LEU A 116 26.07 -7.93 -3.39
C LEU A 116 26.85 -7.13 -4.45
N LYS A 117 27.31 -5.91 -4.12
CA LYS A 117 28.07 -5.06 -5.06
C LYS A 117 29.41 -5.65 -5.48
N LYS A 118 30.02 -6.51 -4.65
CA LYS A 118 31.27 -7.19 -4.98
C LYS A 118 31.08 -8.25 -6.06
N GLU A 119 29.91 -8.89 -6.10
CA GLU A 119 29.60 -9.95 -7.07
C GLU A 119 28.97 -9.39 -8.35
N LYS A 120 27.95 -8.54 -8.22
CA LYS A 120 27.33 -7.81 -9.34
C LYS A 120 27.36 -6.30 -9.03
N TYR A 121 28.32 -5.60 -9.64
CA TYR A 121 28.52 -4.16 -9.42
C TYR A 121 27.64 -3.26 -10.30
N TRP A 122 27.34 -3.69 -11.53
CA TRP A 122 26.68 -2.87 -12.56
C TRP A 122 25.14 -3.01 -12.57
N VAL A 123 24.55 -3.23 -11.39
CA VAL A 123 23.10 -3.39 -11.20
C VAL A 123 22.63 -2.42 -10.12
N ASN A 124 21.36 -2.06 -10.15
CA ASN A 124 20.75 -1.32 -9.05
C ASN A 124 19.99 -2.29 -8.14
N TYR A 125 20.29 -2.27 -6.85
CA TYR A 125 19.62 -3.10 -5.86
C TYR A 125 18.50 -2.29 -5.20
N GLU A 126 17.32 -2.89 -5.13
CA GLU A 126 16.14 -2.35 -4.44
C GLU A 126 16.22 -2.56 -2.93
N ASP A 127 15.19 -2.09 -2.22
CA ASP A 127 15.02 -2.32 -0.80
C ASP A 127 15.00 -3.82 -0.47
N HIS A 128 15.81 -4.19 0.52
CA HIS A 128 15.91 -5.54 1.05
C HIS A 128 14.68 -5.87 1.91
N PHE A 129 14.21 -7.11 1.83
CA PHE A 129 13.23 -7.63 2.77
C PHE A 129 13.67 -8.95 3.35
N VAL A 130 13.26 -9.20 4.59
CA VAL A 130 13.50 -10.47 5.26
C VAL A 130 12.24 -11.29 5.15
N LEU A 131 12.39 -12.57 4.88
CA LEU A 131 11.28 -13.52 4.85
C LEU A 131 11.71 -14.81 5.54
N GLU A 132 10.74 -15.53 6.08
CA GLU A 132 10.95 -16.84 6.70
C GLU A 132 10.38 -17.93 5.78
N HIS A 133 11.17 -18.96 5.54
CA HIS A 133 10.76 -20.15 4.80
C HIS A 133 11.33 -21.39 5.49
N GLU A 134 10.46 -22.35 5.82
CA GLU A 134 10.77 -23.58 6.54
C GLU A 134 11.55 -23.36 7.86
N GLY A 135 11.31 -22.23 8.54
CA GLY A 135 11.98 -21.86 9.79
C GLY A 135 13.39 -21.27 9.61
N GLU A 136 13.81 -20.99 8.37
CA GLU A 136 15.03 -20.24 8.08
C GLU A 136 14.71 -18.84 7.53
N ASN A 137 15.48 -17.84 7.97
CA ASN A 137 15.41 -16.47 7.51
C ASN A 137 16.30 -16.27 6.27
N TYR A 138 15.74 -15.59 5.28
CA TYR A 138 16.42 -15.16 4.07
C TYR A 138 16.30 -13.65 3.92
N ILE A 139 17.29 -13.03 3.29
CA ILE A 139 17.18 -11.65 2.81
C ILE A 139 17.05 -11.70 1.29
N ALA A 140 15.90 -11.27 0.79
CA ALA A 140 15.65 -11.13 -0.63
C ALA A 140 15.89 -9.67 -1.06
N THR A 141 16.62 -9.50 -2.17
CA THR A 141 16.93 -8.20 -2.74
C THR A 141 16.67 -8.20 -4.24
N PRO A 142 15.52 -7.68 -4.70
CA PRO A 142 15.30 -7.44 -6.12
C PRO A 142 16.39 -6.56 -6.71
N TYR A 143 16.78 -6.80 -7.96
CA TYR A 143 17.75 -5.98 -8.64
C TYR A 143 17.36 -5.70 -10.09
N ILE A 144 17.78 -4.52 -10.55
CA ILE A 144 17.53 -3.97 -11.88
C ILE A 144 18.85 -4.03 -12.66
N GLU A 145 18.83 -4.67 -13.82
CA GLU A 145 19.90 -4.66 -14.82
C GLU A 145 19.61 -3.57 -15.86
N TYR A 146 20.59 -3.27 -16.72
CA TYR A 146 20.46 -2.20 -17.71
C TYR A 146 20.88 -2.72 -19.08
N ASP A 147 19.95 -2.75 -20.03
CA ASP A 147 20.28 -3.04 -21.42
C ASP A 147 20.74 -1.77 -22.15
N PHE A 148 21.76 -1.90 -22.99
CA PHE A 148 22.38 -0.78 -23.69
C PHE A 148 21.83 -0.65 -25.09
N GLU A 149 21.10 0.45 -25.32
CA GLU A 149 20.45 0.74 -26.58
C GLU A 149 21.12 1.89 -27.33
N PHE A 150 21.05 1.85 -28.65
CA PHE A 150 21.61 2.89 -29.51
C PHE A 150 20.59 3.42 -30.52
N THR A 151 20.11 4.64 -30.26
CA THR A 151 19.29 5.41 -31.19
C THR A 151 20.12 6.57 -31.69
N PHE A 152 20.70 6.46 -32.89
CA PHE A 152 21.65 7.43 -33.42
C PHE A 152 21.15 8.88 -33.21
N PRO A 153 21.94 9.77 -32.56
CA PRO A 153 23.34 9.62 -32.13
C PRO A 153 23.54 9.29 -30.62
N ILE A 154 22.52 8.81 -29.93
CA ILE A 154 22.45 8.68 -28.47
C ILE A 154 22.56 7.20 -28.06
N VAL A 155 23.57 6.89 -27.24
CA VAL A 155 23.60 5.65 -26.44
C VAL A 155 22.83 5.92 -25.16
N HIS A 156 21.92 5.02 -24.81
CA HIS A 156 21.11 5.10 -23.60
C HIS A 156 20.94 3.70 -22.99
N THR A 157 20.42 3.64 -21.77
CA THR A 157 20.15 2.37 -21.09
C THR A 157 18.67 2.25 -20.75
N VAL A 158 18.13 1.05 -20.90
CA VAL A 158 16.78 0.71 -20.46
C VAL A 158 16.92 -0.18 -19.22
N PRO A 159 16.35 0.21 -18.06
CA PRO A 159 16.38 -0.63 -16.87
C PRO A 159 15.43 -1.82 -17.06
N GLU A 160 15.89 -3.02 -16.74
CA GLU A 160 15.09 -4.25 -16.82
C GLU A 160 15.16 -4.99 -15.48
N TRP A 161 14.13 -5.78 -15.17
CA TRP A 161 14.17 -6.60 -13.96
C TRP A 161 15.15 -7.76 -14.14
N GLY A 162 16.27 -7.71 -13.42
CA GLY A 162 17.32 -8.71 -13.53
C GLY A 162 17.07 -9.97 -12.69
N GLY A 163 16.19 -9.88 -11.68
CA GLY A 163 15.86 -10.97 -10.76
C GLY A 163 16.00 -10.57 -9.28
N VAL A 164 16.33 -11.55 -8.44
CA VAL A 164 16.46 -11.40 -6.98
C VAL A 164 17.77 -12.02 -6.50
N ALA A 165 18.52 -11.27 -5.69
CA ALA A 165 19.62 -11.82 -4.90
C ALA A 165 19.06 -12.33 -3.57
N LEU A 166 19.04 -13.64 -3.40
CA LEU A 166 18.58 -14.32 -2.19
C LEU A 166 19.80 -14.65 -1.32
N THR A 167 19.84 -14.08 -0.11
CA THR A 167 20.93 -14.28 0.84
C THR A 167 20.45 -15.14 2.00
N ASP A 168 21.11 -16.28 2.23
CA ASP A 168 20.81 -17.16 3.36
C ASP A 168 21.44 -16.66 4.67
N SER A 169 21.10 -17.31 5.78
CA SER A 169 21.64 -16.99 7.12
C SER A 169 23.16 -17.11 7.26
N LYS A 170 23.83 -17.86 6.37
CA LYS A 170 25.29 -18.04 6.35
C LYS A 170 25.98 -17.05 5.41
N GLY A 171 25.22 -16.13 4.82
CA GLY A 171 25.71 -15.12 3.90
C GLY A 171 26.04 -15.65 2.51
N ASN A 172 25.55 -16.84 2.13
CA ASN A 172 25.63 -17.29 0.75
C ASN A 172 24.59 -16.54 -0.07
N VAL A 173 25.01 -16.00 -1.22
CA VAL A 173 24.13 -15.27 -2.15
C VAL A 173 23.84 -16.14 -3.36
N GLU A 174 22.56 -16.34 -3.65
CA GLU A 174 22.07 -16.93 -4.88
C GLU A 174 21.38 -15.86 -5.73
N TYR A 175 21.84 -15.67 -6.97
CA TYR A 175 21.18 -14.77 -7.92
C TYR A 175 20.18 -15.56 -8.76
N ILE A 176 18.91 -15.41 -8.43
CA ILE A 176 17.79 -16.01 -9.13
C ILE A 176 17.35 -15.03 -10.20
N LYS A 177 17.31 -15.47 -11.45
CA LYS A 177 16.86 -14.62 -12.55
C LYS A 177 15.36 -14.39 -12.50
N ALA A 178 14.91 -13.27 -13.06
CA ALA A 178 13.49 -12.93 -13.22
C ALA A 178 12.62 -14.11 -13.73
N GLU A 179 13.08 -14.81 -14.78
CA GLU A 179 12.37 -15.95 -15.39
C GLU A 179 12.26 -17.19 -14.48
N ASP A 180 13.14 -17.31 -13.48
CA ASP A 180 13.25 -18.47 -12.61
C ASP A 180 12.59 -18.27 -11.24
N VAL A 181 12.19 -17.04 -10.89
CA VAL A 181 11.65 -16.70 -9.56
C VAL A 181 10.44 -17.54 -9.18
N ARG A 182 9.49 -17.73 -10.10
CA ARG A 182 8.28 -18.54 -9.86
C ARG A 182 8.56 -20.03 -9.61
N ASN A 183 9.76 -20.50 -9.91
CA ASN A 183 10.15 -21.89 -9.68
C ASN A 183 11.01 -22.04 -8.42
N ASN A 184 11.31 -20.95 -7.72
CA ASN A 184 12.09 -20.96 -6.49
C ASN A 184 11.16 -21.08 -5.28
N GLU A 185 11.35 -22.15 -4.50
CA GLU A 185 10.53 -22.49 -3.33
C GLU A 185 10.43 -21.37 -2.27
N VAL A 186 11.45 -20.51 -2.19
CA VAL A 186 11.52 -19.41 -1.22
C VAL A 186 10.82 -18.15 -1.74
N LEU A 187 10.73 -17.97 -3.06
CA LEU A 187 10.33 -16.71 -3.70
C LEU A 187 9.03 -16.78 -4.52
N GLU A 188 8.45 -17.96 -4.74
CA GLU A 188 7.36 -18.17 -5.70
C GLU A 188 6.13 -17.27 -5.47
N ASP A 189 5.84 -16.96 -4.21
CA ASP A 189 4.71 -16.10 -3.80
C ASP A 189 5.16 -14.73 -3.28
N GLN A 190 6.45 -14.38 -3.36
CA GLN A 190 6.99 -13.16 -2.76
C GLN A 190 6.92 -11.96 -3.72
N ARG A 191 6.98 -10.74 -3.16
CA ARG A 191 7.03 -9.49 -3.92
C ARG A 191 8.42 -9.21 -4.49
N THR A 192 8.77 -9.95 -5.53
CA THR A 192 10.09 -9.96 -6.14
C THR A 192 10.30 -8.89 -7.22
N TYR A 193 9.22 -8.32 -7.75
CA TYR A 193 9.30 -7.27 -8.75
C TYR A 193 9.61 -5.90 -8.10
N PRO A 194 10.62 -5.15 -8.59
CA PRO A 194 11.01 -3.83 -8.08
C PRO A 194 9.91 -2.77 -8.10
N PHE A 195 9.67 -2.10 -6.96
CA PHE A 195 8.70 -1.00 -6.87
C PHE A 195 9.11 0.22 -7.70
N ASP A 196 10.39 0.61 -7.72
CA ASP A 196 10.83 1.77 -8.50
C ASP A 196 10.75 1.47 -10.00
N LEU A 197 10.98 0.23 -10.42
CA LEU A 197 10.81 -0.18 -11.81
C LEU A 197 9.33 -0.13 -12.22
N ALA A 198 8.44 -0.67 -11.38
CA ALA A 198 7.00 -0.58 -11.57
C ALA A 198 6.53 0.87 -11.78
N ARG A 199 6.87 1.75 -10.83
CA ARG A 199 6.54 3.17 -10.89
C ARG A 199 7.20 3.88 -12.07
N GLY A 200 8.45 3.56 -12.36
CA GLY A 200 9.24 4.16 -13.44
C GLY A 200 8.64 3.85 -14.81
N TYR A 201 8.27 2.60 -15.05
CA TYR A 201 7.64 2.16 -16.29
C TYR A 201 6.26 2.81 -16.50
N VAL A 202 5.41 2.85 -15.46
CA VAL A 202 4.13 3.58 -15.53
C VAL A 202 4.36 5.07 -15.78
N SER A 203 5.31 5.70 -15.09
CA SER A 203 5.63 7.12 -15.30
C SER A 203 6.17 7.38 -16.72
N ALA A 204 6.89 6.45 -17.32
CA ALA A 204 7.38 6.60 -18.69
C ALA A 204 6.24 6.64 -19.73
N MET A 205 5.05 6.13 -19.41
CA MET A 205 3.88 6.20 -20.30
C MET A 205 3.40 7.63 -20.55
N GLU A 206 3.88 8.61 -19.79
CA GLU A 206 3.81 10.03 -20.12
C GLU A 206 4.34 10.36 -21.53
N TYR A 207 5.30 9.56 -22.03
CA TYR A 207 5.93 9.70 -23.34
C TYR A 207 5.28 8.85 -24.43
N ARG A 208 4.14 8.19 -24.16
CA ARG A 208 3.50 7.24 -25.09
C ARG A 208 3.10 7.83 -26.44
N GLU A 209 2.76 9.12 -26.47
CA GLU A 209 2.46 9.87 -27.70
C GLU A 209 3.69 10.67 -28.21
N GLY A 210 4.87 10.37 -27.68
CA GLY A 210 6.15 10.99 -28.03
C GLY A 210 6.55 12.22 -27.22
N ILE A 211 7.81 12.63 -27.37
CA ILE A 211 8.43 13.74 -26.61
C ILE A 211 7.72 15.07 -26.90
N ILE A 212 7.33 15.33 -28.14
CA ILE A 212 6.61 16.57 -28.49
C ILE A 212 5.27 16.63 -27.75
N ASN A 213 4.58 15.49 -27.63
CA ASN A 213 3.34 15.43 -26.89
C ASN A 213 3.55 15.75 -25.41
N LYS A 214 4.45 15.03 -24.74
CA LYS A 214 4.74 15.23 -23.31
C LYS A 214 5.12 16.68 -22.96
N TRP A 215 5.84 17.37 -23.83
CA TRP A 215 6.35 18.71 -23.51
C TRP A 215 5.44 19.86 -23.94
N PHE A 216 4.52 19.64 -24.90
CA PHE A 216 3.77 20.74 -25.52
C PHE A 216 2.28 20.48 -25.77
N LEU A 217 1.88 19.25 -26.12
CA LEU A 217 0.50 18.96 -26.56
C LEU A 217 -0.35 18.29 -25.47
N HIS A 218 0.29 17.46 -24.64
CA HIS A 218 -0.29 16.75 -23.51
C HIS A 218 -1.53 15.89 -23.85
N GLU A 219 -1.63 15.39 -25.08
CA GLU A 219 -2.71 14.48 -25.49
C GLU A 219 -2.55 13.13 -24.79
N ASN A 220 -3.64 12.63 -24.19
CA ASN A 220 -3.65 11.35 -23.45
C ASN A 220 -2.52 11.20 -22.44
N GLN A 221 -2.03 12.29 -21.85
CA GLN A 221 -0.93 12.23 -20.91
C GLN A 221 -1.43 11.92 -19.51
N LEU A 222 -0.84 10.89 -18.88
CA LEU A 222 -1.07 10.54 -17.48
C LEU A 222 -0.06 11.24 -16.56
N GLU A 223 -0.32 11.25 -15.26
CA GLU A 223 0.63 11.50 -14.19
C GLU A 223 0.32 10.52 -13.04
N VAL A 224 1.35 10.00 -12.37
CA VAL A 224 1.13 9.13 -11.20
C VAL A 224 0.57 9.98 -10.05
N ALA A 225 -0.56 9.56 -9.48
CA ALA A 225 -1.26 10.36 -8.49
C ALA A 225 -0.41 10.55 -7.22
N PRO A 226 -0.20 11.79 -6.74
CA PRO A 226 0.43 12.00 -5.44
C PRO A 226 -0.57 11.59 -4.34
N VAL A 227 -0.13 10.73 -3.42
CA VAL A 227 -0.98 10.23 -2.34
C VAL A 227 -0.29 10.37 -0.98
N PRO A 228 -1.04 10.65 0.09
CA PRO A 228 -0.48 10.65 1.44
C PRO A 228 -0.15 9.23 1.90
N GLY A 229 0.99 9.06 2.59
CA GLY A 229 1.42 7.73 3.01
C GLY A 229 2.58 7.65 4.00
N PHE A 230 3.03 8.75 4.63
CA PHE A 230 4.21 8.76 5.52
C PHE A 230 5.41 7.98 4.95
N ASN A 231 5.87 8.37 3.75
CA ASN A 231 6.93 7.69 2.99
C ASN A 231 6.57 6.29 2.44
N ASN A 232 5.29 5.91 2.44
CA ASN A 232 4.76 4.81 1.65
C ASN A 232 4.03 5.37 0.41
N GLU A 233 4.70 5.42 -0.73
CA GLU A 233 4.15 5.94 -1.99
C GLU A 233 3.68 4.79 -2.89
N GLN A 234 2.90 5.12 -3.93
CA GLN A 234 2.55 4.14 -4.98
C GLN A 234 3.82 3.66 -5.70
N PRO A 235 3.95 2.37 -6.07
CA PRO A 235 2.89 1.38 -6.14
C PRO A 235 2.51 0.82 -4.76
N PHE A 236 1.22 0.55 -4.56
CA PHE A 236 0.79 -0.19 -3.38
C PHE A 236 0.63 -1.66 -3.70
N MET A 237 1.30 -2.53 -2.95
CA MET A 237 1.06 -3.97 -3.04
C MET A 237 -0.25 -4.36 -2.36
N ILE A 238 -1.09 -5.12 -3.05
CA ILE A 238 -2.33 -5.69 -2.54
C ILE A 238 -2.40 -7.14 -2.99
N LEU A 239 -2.89 -8.02 -2.11
CA LEU A 239 -3.15 -9.41 -2.48
C LEU A 239 -4.48 -9.49 -3.26
N THR A 240 -4.45 -10.13 -4.42
CA THR A 240 -5.65 -10.50 -5.19
C THR A 240 -5.93 -11.99 -5.02
N GLU A 241 -7.09 -12.45 -5.48
CA GLU A 241 -7.41 -13.88 -5.46
C GLU A 241 -6.40 -14.74 -6.26
N ASP A 242 -5.72 -14.13 -7.23
CA ASP A 242 -4.78 -14.83 -8.12
C ASP A 242 -3.33 -14.72 -7.64
N ASN A 243 -2.81 -13.51 -7.40
CA ASN A 243 -1.40 -13.25 -7.09
C ASN A 243 -1.23 -11.92 -6.31
N PRO A 244 -0.12 -11.67 -5.61
CA PRO A 244 0.20 -10.32 -5.14
C PRO A 244 0.39 -9.37 -6.33
N GLU A 245 -0.23 -8.20 -6.27
CA GLU A 245 -0.17 -7.19 -7.33
C GLU A 245 0.22 -5.81 -6.80
N LEU A 246 0.94 -5.07 -7.62
CA LEU A 246 1.28 -3.66 -7.40
C LEU A 246 0.27 -2.78 -8.15
N PHE A 247 -0.36 -1.88 -7.43
CA PHE A 247 -1.34 -0.95 -7.98
C PHE A 247 -0.73 0.44 -8.13
N VAL A 248 -0.86 1.03 -9.33
CA VAL A 248 -0.52 2.43 -9.61
C VAL A 248 -1.72 3.13 -10.21
N ALA A 249 -2.32 4.05 -9.44
CA ALA A 249 -3.37 4.93 -9.89
C ALA A 249 -2.78 6.21 -10.51
N THR A 250 -3.33 6.59 -11.67
CA THR A 250 -2.89 7.76 -12.42
C THR A 250 -4.03 8.76 -12.61
N GLU A 251 -3.66 10.03 -12.72
CA GLU A 251 -4.54 11.16 -13.02
C GLU A 251 -4.17 11.73 -14.41
N PRO A 252 -5.08 12.43 -15.12
CA PRO A 252 -4.71 13.12 -16.34
C PRO A 252 -3.76 14.28 -16.04
N TYR A 253 -2.83 14.55 -16.94
CA TYR A 253 -1.93 15.70 -16.83
C TYR A 253 -2.67 17.02 -16.58
N GLY A 254 -2.19 17.79 -15.61
CA GLY A 254 -2.70 19.12 -15.26
C GLY A 254 -3.50 19.13 -13.95
N GLU A 255 -4.34 20.14 -13.75
CA GLU A 255 -5.13 20.29 -12.51
C GLU A 255 -6.39 19.40 -12.50
N ALA A 256 -6.27 18.15 -12.93
CA ALA A 256 -7.37 17.18 -12.98
C ALA A 256 -7.17 16.08 -11.94
N SER A 257 -8.00 16.04 -10.90
CA SER A 257 -7.94 14.99 -9.85
C SER A 257 -8.95 13.85 -10.07
N GLY A 258 -9.26 13.57 -11.34
CA GLY A 258 -10.07 12.42 -11.73
C GLY A 258 -9.16 11.21 -11.95
N LEU A 259 -9.67 10.01 -11.73
CA LEU A 259 -8.95 8.81 -12.09
C LEU A 259 -8.85 8.73 -13.62
N PHE A 260 -7.67 8.37 -14.14
CA PHE A 260 -7.43 8.21 -15.57
C PHE A 260 -7.23 6.74 -15.94
N GLU A 261 -6.22 6.10 -15.35
CA GLU A 261 -5.90 4.69 -15.55
C GLU A 261 -5.46 4.08 -14.22
N ILE A 262 -5.81 2.81 -14.00
CA ILE A 262 -5.25 1.99 -12.92
C ILE A 262 -4.38 0.93 -13.58
N TRP A 263 -3.11 0.91 -13.18
CA TRP A 263 -2.14 -0.07 -13.63
C TRP A 263 -2.00 -1.14 -12.55
N THR A 264 -2.08 -2.39 -12.96
CA THR A 264 -1.78 -3.55 -12.12
C THR A 264 -0.52 -4.20 -12.65
N ILE A 265 0.39 -4.54 -11.74
CA ILE A 265 1.64 -5.22 -12.08
C ILE A 265 1.75 -6.43 -11.19
N ASP A 266 1.85 -7.62 -11.77
CA ASP A 266 2.09 -8.86 -11.03
C ASP A 266 3.38 -8.71 -10.22
N ALA A 267 3.29 -8.74 -8.88
CA ALA A 267 4.40 -8.42 -7.99
C ALA A 267 5.48 -9.51 -7.98
N VAL A 268 5.20 -10.68 -8.55
CA VAL A 268 6.15 -11.78 -8.69
C VAL A 268 6.91 -11.66 -10.03
N THR A 269 6.20 -11.37 -11.13
CA THR A 269 6.76 -11.47 -12.49
C THR A 269 6.96 -10.16 -13.23
N GLY A 270 6.34 -9.08 -12.78
CA GLY A 270 6.39 -7.80 -13.48
C GLY A 270 5.48 -7.70 -14.71
N LYS A 271 4.50 -8.59 -14.88
CA LYS A 271 3.53 -8.49 -15.98
C LYS A 271 2.62 -7.27 -15.76
N TYR A 272 2.55 -6.38 -16.75
CA TYR A 272 1.74 -5.16 -16.69
C TYR A 272 0.36 -5.36 -17.32
N GLU A 273 -0.66 -4.88 -16.61
CA GLU A 273 -2.02 -4.72 -17.12
C GLU A 273 -2.54 -3.31 -16.83
N VAL A 274 -3.50 -2.85 -17.63
CA VAL A 274 -4.10 -1.52 -17.46
C VAL A 274 -5.61 -1.59 -17.57
N PHE A 275 -6.26 -1.00 -16.57
CA PHE A 275 -7.68 -0.68 -16.59
C PHE A 275 -7.84 0.79 -16.99
N ARG A 276 -8.41 1.03 -18.17
CA ARG A 276 -8.65 2.37 -18.70
C ARG A 276 -10.11 2.77 -18.52
N LEU A 277 -10.31 4.00 -18.04
CA LEU A 277 -11.65 4.56 -17.93
C LEU A 277 -12.13 5.16 -19.24
N ASP A 278 -13.40 4.92 -19.55
CA ASP A 278 -14.08 5.66 -20.59
C ASP A 278 -14.13 7.16 -20.23
N ARG A 279 -13.83 8.03 -21.20
CA ARG A 279 -13.83 9.51 -20.99
C ARG A 279 -15.15 10.08 -20.45
N ASN A 280 -16.24 9.33 -20.55
CA ASN A 280 -17.57 9.72 -20.06
C ASN A 280 -17.86 9.22 -18.63
N GLN A 281 -17.01 8.34 -18.08
CA GLN A 281 -17.09 7.80 -16.74
C GLN A 281 -16.04 8.49 -15.86
N GLY A 282 -16.41 9.63 -15.30
CA GLY A 282 -15.53 10.36 -14.39
C GLY A 282 -15.50 9.70 -13.02
N LEU A 283 -14.51 8.85 -12.76
CA LEU A 283 -14.26 8.32 -11.43
C LEU A 283 -13.32 9.23 -10.64
N ILE A 284 -13.47 9.22 -9.31
CA ILE A 284 -12.63 9.94 -8.37
C ILE A 284 -11.27 9.27 -8.27
N GLY A 285 -10.18 10.05 -8.37
CA GLY A 285 -8.82 9.57 -8.15
C GLY A 285 -8.47 9.43 -6.66
N ALA A 286 -7.38 8.71 -6.38
CA ALA A 286 -6.91 8.39 -5.03
C ALA A 286 -6.74 9.64 -4.14
N ASN A 287 -6.14 10.71 -4.67
CA ASN A 287 -5.92 11.96 -3.93
C ASN A 287 -7.25 12.64 -3.56
N ARG A 288 -8.22 12.61 -4.47
CA ARG A 288 -9.53 13.22 -4.22
C ARG A 288 -10.38 12.39 -3.25
N ALA A 289 -10.24 11.07 -3.24
CA ALA A 289 -10.88 10.21 -2.25
C ALA A 289 -10.50 10.60 -0.81
N VAL A 290 -9.22 10.88 -0.58
CA VAL A 290 -8.70 11.38 0.71
C VAL A 290 -9.43 12.65 1.17
N ASN A 291 -9.73 13.57 0.25
CA ASN A 291 -10.48 14.79 0.58
C ASN A 291 -11.94 14.50 0.97
N PHE A 292 -12.58 13.52 0.33
CA PHE A 292 -13.92 13.09 0.70
C PHE A 292 -13.96 12.45 2.09
N VAL A 293 -12.93 11.67 2.47
CA VAL A 293 -12.79 11.16 3.84
C VAL A 293 -12.73 12.29 4.85
N ARG A 294 -11.95 13.35 4.57
CA ARG A 294 -11.87 14.54 5.42
C ARG A 294 -13.22 15.25 5.55
N GLN A 295 -13.92 15.40 4.44
CA GLN A 295 -15.22 16.07 4.39
C GLN A 295 -16.31 15.30 5.14
N ALA A 296 -16.39 13.98 4.93
CA ALA A 296 -17.40 13.13 5.57
C ALA A 296 -17.21 13.02 7.08
N ASN A 297 -15.96 13.10 7.56
CA ASN A 297 -15.61 12.97 8.98
C ASN A 297 -15.18 14.32 9.56
N SER A 298 -16.01 15.36 9.44
CA SER A 298 -15.70 16.75 9.81
C SER A 298 -15.43 17.00 11.30
N ARG A 299 -15.67 16.01 12.17
CA ARG A 299 -15.41 16.08 13.61
C ARG A 299 -13.99 15.63 13.98
N VAL A 300 -13.27 15.00 13.06
CA VAL A 300 -11.89 14.58 13.26
C VAL A 300 -10.98 15.80 13.27
N ASN A 301 -10.02 15.82 14.20
CA ASN A 301 -8.98 16.84 14.22
C ASN A 301 -7.93 16.52 13.15
N TRP A 302 -8.18 16.97 11.92
CA TRP A 302 -7.26 16.74 10.81
C TRP A 302 -5.93 17.46 11.00
N ALA A 303 -4.84 16.76 10.72
CA ALA A 303 -3.54 17.40 10.65
C ALA A 303 -3.51 18.40 9.49
N ASP A 304 -3.14 19.63 9.82
CA ASP A 304 -2.69 20.65 8.88
C ASP A 304 -1.19 20.49 8.63
N GLN A 305 -0.67 21.17 7.59
CA GLN A 305 0.71 21.02 7.09
C GLN A 305 1.81 21.26 8.15
N ASP A 306 1.50 22.03 9.21
CA ASP A 306 2.44 22.41 10.28
C ASP A 306 2.08 21.80 11.65
N SER A 307 1.16 20.83 11.70
CA SER A 307 0.69 20.27 12.98
C SER A 307 1.54 19.09 13.44
N ASP A 308 1.93 19.10 14.72
CA ASP A 308 2.54 17.94 15.41
C ASP A 308 1.47 16.99 16.01
N THR A 309 0.18 17.33 15.87
CA THR A 309 -0.94 16.55 16.42
C THR A 309 -2.09 16.43 15.43
N GLY A 310 -2.95 15.43 15.61
CA GLY A 310 -4.13 15.21 14.78
C GLY A 310 -4.01 13.95 13.93
N PHE A 311 -4.87 13.86 12.92
CA PHE A 311 -5.04 12.66 12.11
C PHE A 311 -4.76 12.92 10.63
N ALA A 312 -4.19 11.92 9.97
CA ALA A 312 -3.93 11.93 8.54
C ALA A 312 -4.62 10.72 7.87
N PRO A 313 -5.41 10.94 6.81
CA PRO A 313 -5.79 9.88 5.89
C PRO A 313 -4.58 9.47 5.04
N ILE A 314 -4.31 8.17 4.93
CA ILE A 314 -3.12 7.62 4.25
C ILE A 314 -3.43 6.37 3.43
N GLU A 315 -2.51 6.04 2.51
CA GLU A 315 -2.50 4.82 1.70
C GLU A 315 -3.87 4.52 1.07
N PRO A 316 -4.39 5.41 0.18
CA PRO A 316 -5.64 5.15 -0.52
C PRO A 316 -5.47 3.95 -1.48
N LEU A 317 -5.91 2.78 -1.05
CA LEU A 317 -5.80 1.53 -1.83
C LEU A 317 -7.04 1.34 -2.70
N PRO A 318 -6.89 1.01 -4.00
CA PRO A 318 -8.02 0.58 -4.82
C PRO A 318 -8.49 -0.80 -4.37
N VAL A 319 -9.79 -0.96 -4.14
CA VAL A 319 -10.44 -2.25 -3.88
C VAL A 319 -11.73 -2.35 -4.69
N ILE A 320 -12.06 -3.55 -5.18
CA ILE A 320 -13.29 -3.82 -5.92
C ILE A 320 -14.26 -4.54 -5.00
N VAL A 321 -15.47 -4.00 -4.87
CA VAL A 321 -16.58 -4.59 -4.10
C VAL A 321 -17.82 -4.48 -4.97
N ASP A 322 -18.51 -5.60 -5.22
CA ASP A 322 -19.70 -5.66 -6.08
C ASP A 322 -19.53 -4.94 -7.44
N ASP A 323 -18.42 -5.23 -8.13
CA ASP A 323 -18.03 -4.63 -9.43
C ASP A 323 -17.86 -3.09 -9.40
N LYS A 324 -17.70 -2.50 -8.21
CA LYS A 324 -17.45 -1.07 -8.04
C LYS A 324 -16.09 -0.82 -7.43
N LEU A 325 -15.43 0.23 -7.92
CA LEU A 325 -14.17 0.71 -7.37
C LEU A 325 -14.42 1.54 -6.11
N TYR A 326 -13.75 1.14 -5.03
CA TYR A 326 -13.63 1.90 -3.80
C TYR A 326 -12.18 2.25 -3.52
N TRP A 327 -11.95 3.41 -2.89
CA TRP A 327 -10.67 3.74 -2.27
C TRP A 327 -10.73 3.43 -0.77
N GLN A 328 -10.00 2.42 -0.31
CA GLN A 328 -9.82 2.09 1.09
C GLN A 328 -8.72 2.98 1.69
N VAL A 329 -9.10 3.87 2.61
CA VAL A 329 -8.23 4.89 3.21
C VAL A 329 -8.16 4.69 4.72
N ARG A 330 -6.96 4.62 5.29
CA ARG A 330 -6.80 4.52 6.76
C ARG A 330 -6.65 5.91 7.33
N VAL A 331 -7.35 6.19 8.42
CA VAL A 331 -7.14 7.42 9.19
C VAL A 331 -6.31 7.09 10.41
N VAL A 332 -5.09 7.62 10.44
CA VAL A 332 -4.11 7.36 11.50
C VAL A 332 -3.75 8.65 12.23
N PRO A 333 -3.49 8.62 13.55
CA PRO A 333 -2.91 9.77 14.23
C PRO A 333 -1.47 9.99 13.73
N LEU A 334 -0.98 11.23 13.81
CA LEU A 334 0.38 11.57 13.33
C LEU A 334 1.50 10.82 14.05
N ASP A 335 1.27 10.37 15.27
CA ASP A 335 2.19 9.53 16.05
C ASP A 335 2.10 8.04 15.69
N SER A 336 1.25 7.66 14.72
CA SER A 336 1.07 6.28 14.25
C SER A 336 0.67 5.27 15.34
N ALA A 337 0.12 5.71 16.47
CA ALA A 337 -0.21 4.85 17.61
C ALA A 337 -1.30 3.78 17.35
N GLY A 338 -1.93 3.80 16.17
CA GLY A 338 -2.98 2.86 15.76
C GLY A 338 -3.76 3.35 14.55
N ILE A 339 -4.82 2.64 14.19
CA ILE A 339 -5.79 3.08 13.18
C ILE A 339 -7.01 3.61 13.92
N ALA A 340 -7.42 4.85 13.63
CA ALA A 340 -8.62 5.44 14.23
C ALA A 340 -9.88 4.83 13.61
N PHE A 341 -9.89 4.71 12.28
CA PHE A 341 -10.91 4.04 11.48
C PHE A 341 -10.42 3.90 10.03
N THR A 342 -11.08 3.04 9.28
CA THR A 342 -10.87 2.86 7.83
C THR A 342 -12.10 3.38 7.09
N SER A 343 -11.90 4.15 6.02
CA SER A 343 -12.99 4.62 5.16
C SER A 343 -12.89 4.04 3.76
N PHE A 344 -14.03 3.68 3.19
CA PHE A 344 -14.20 3.28 1.80
C PHE A 344 -14.92 4.39 1.04
N VAL A 345 -14.30 4.90 -0.03
CA VAL A 345 -14.87 5.94 -0.87
C VAL A 345 -15.25 5.35 -2.22
N GLU A 346 -16.56 5.29 -2.53
CA GLU A 346 -17.05 4.82 -3.83
C GLU A 346 -16.62 5.80 -4.93
N ALA A 347 -15.86 5.33 -5.92
CA ALA A 347 -15.19 6.20 -6.88
C ALA A 347 -16.16 6.93 -7.83
N GLU A 348 -17.36 6.39 -8.07
CA GLU A 348 -18.38 6.99 -8.94
C GLU A 348 -19.25 8.02 -8.20
N SER A 349 -19.73 7.67 -7.00
CA SER A 349 -20.72 8.48 -6.26
C SER A 349 -20.09 9.44 -5.26
N SER A 350 -18.82 9.24 -4.87
CA SER A 350 -18.16 9.90 -3.72
C SER A 350 -18.74 9.53 -2.35
N ASN A 351 -19.61 8.52 -2.26
CA ASN A 351 -20.13 8.06 -0.98
C ASN A 351 -18.99 7.53 -0.11
N VAL A 352 -19.01 7.88 1.18
CA VAL A 352 -18.00 7.46 2.16
C VAL A 352 -18.66 6.54 3.18
N PHE A 353 -18.08 5.36 3.36
CA PHE A 353 -18.45 4.39 4.39
C PHE A 353 -17.26 4.25 5.35
N SER A 354 -17.48 4.20 6.65
CA SER A 354 -16.40 4.12 7.64
C SER A 354 -16.58 2.89 8.51
N ALA A 355 -15.56 2.03 8.54
CA ALA A 355 -15.44 0.88 9.42
C ALA A 355 -14.51 1.19 10.60
N GLN A 356 -14.90 0.74 11.79
CA GLN A 356 -14.17 0.92 13.05
C GLN A 356 -13.44 -0.36 13.49
N THR A 357 -13.84 -1.52 12.97
CA THR A 357 -13.27 -2.82 13.36
C THR A 357 -12.77 -3.60 12.14
N ASP A 358 -11.92 -4.59 12.38
CA ASP A 358 -11.43 -5.50 11.34
C ASP A 358 -12.59 -6.29 10.71
N ASP A 359 -13.54 -6.76 11.53
CA ASP A 359 -14.74 -7.46 11.05
C ASP A 359 -15.58 -6.58 10.10
N GLU A 360 -15.80 -5.30 10.42
CA GLU A 360 -16.54 -4.38 9.54
C GLU A 360 -15.79 -4.11 8.22
N ILE A 361 -14.45 -4.16 8.24
CA ILE A 361 -13.62 -4.02 7.02
C ILE A 361 -13.80 -5.27 6.15
N VAL A 362 -13.69 -6.46 6.73
CA VAL A 362 -13.84 -7.75 6.02
C VAL A 362 -15.26 -7.88 5.47
N ASP A 363 -16.28 -7.65 6.31
CA ASP A 363 -17.69 -7.67 5.91
C ASP A 363 -17.92 -6.77 4.69
N PHE A 364 -17.38 -5.55 4.70
CA PHE A 364 -17.51 -4.63 3.58
C PHE A 364 -16.82 -5.13 2.30
N LEU A 365 -15.62 -5.70 2.42
CA LEU A 365 -14.89 -6.27 1.29
C LEU A 365 -15.61 -7.49 0.71
N GLU A 366 -16.38 -8.21 1.52
CA GLU A 366 -17.25 -9.31 1.10
C GLU A 366 -18.60 -8.83 0.50
N GLY A 367 -18.85 -7.53 0.44
CA GLY A 367 -20.07 -6.93 -0.12
C GLY A 367 -21.19 -6.69 0.90
N GLU A 368 -20.95 -6.95 2.19
CA GLU A 368 -21.92 -6.67 3.25
C GLU A 368 -21.94 -5.18 3.62
N PRO A 369 -23.13 -4.59 3.85
CA PRO A 369 -23.23 -3.17 4.13
C PRO A 369 -22.70 -2.83 5.52
N ILE A 370 -21.83 -1.82 5.61
CA ILE A 370 -21.48 -1.22 6.90
C ILE A 370 -22.72 -0.49 7.46
N ASN A 371 -23.28 -1.03 8.53
CA ASN A 371 -24.36 -0.38 9.27
C ASN A 371 -23.82 0.92 9.89
N GLN A 372 -24.19 2.07 9.31
CA GLN A 372 -23.91 3.37 9.91
C GLN A 372 -24.71 3.52 11.21
N THR A 373 -24.22 2.94 12.29
CA THR A 373 -24.76 3.22 13.62
C THR A 373 -24.27 4.61 13.99
N ALA A 374 -25.09 5.62 13.74
CA ALA A 374 -24.86 6.95 14.27
C ALA A 374 -24.86 6.86 15.80
N ASN A 375 -23.68 6.71 16.41
CA ASN A 375 -23.50 6.84 17.85
C ASN A 375 -23.75 8.32 18.22
N LEU A 376 -25.01 8.67 18.37
CA LEU A 376 -25.43 9.85 19.10
C LEU A 376 -25.12 9.56 20.57
N THR A 377 -23.88 9.86 20.99
CA THR A 377 -23.58 10.02 22.41
C THR A 377 -24.39 11.21 22.90
N THR A 378 -25.52 10.91 23.53
CA THR A 378 -26.21 11.86 24.38
C THR A 378 -25.27 12.14 25.55
N GLU A 379 -24.48 13.21 25.47
CA GLU A 379 -23.89 13.78 26.67
C GLU A 379 -25.04 13.98 27.65
N ASN A 380 -24.87 13.45 28.87
CA ASN A 380 -25.74 13.66 30.01
C ASN A 380 -25.78 15.16 30.36
N SER A 381 -26.48 15.91 29.53
CA SER A 381 -26.94 17.25 29.80
C SER A 381 -28.27 17.06 30.51
N THR A 382 -28.29 17.51 31.77
CA THR A 382 -29.46 17.60 32.63
C THR A 382 -30.73 17.88 31.82
N THR A 383 -31.67 16.94 31.92
CA THR A 383 -33.02 16.91 31.34
C THR A 383 -33.63 18.31 31.27
N GLN A 384 -33.65 18.89 30.07
CA GLN A 384 -34.72 19.80 29.69
C GLN A 384 -35.65 19.00 28.78
N GLU A 385 -36.91 18.86 29.21
CA GLU A 385 -37.99 18.39 28.35
C GLU A 385 -38.02 19.29 27.11
N GLY A 386 -37.73 18.69 25.96
CA GLY A 386 -37.71 19.36 24.67
C GLY A 386 -37.91 18.35 23.56
N ASP A 387 -38.58 18.82 22.50
CA ASP A 387 -38.83 18.07 21.28
C ASP A 387 -37.52 17.82 20.51
N VAL A 388 -37.19 16.56 20.28
CA VAL A 388 -36.09 16.12 19.42
C VAL A 388 -36.61 16.04 17.99
N LYS A 389 -36.01 16.81 17.07
CA LYS A 389 -36.24 16.69 15.63
C LYS A 389 -35.19 15.81 14.98
N ILE A 390 -35.64 14.74 14.34
CA ILE A 390 -34.84 13.83 13.53
C ILE A 390 -35.20 14.09 12.07
N SER A 391 -34.22 14.47 11.26
CA SER A 391 -34.40 14.67 9.81
C SER A 391 -33.76 13.53 9.03
N ILE A 392 -34.54 12.87 8.17
CA ILE A 392 -34.07 11.87 7.22
C ILE A 392 -33.70 12.61 5.93
N ILE A 393 -32.47 12.43 5.46
CA ILE A 393 -31.95 13.08 4.26
C ILE A 393 -31.72 12.02 3.18
N GLU A 394 -32.31 12.24 2.01
CA GLU A 394 -32.08 11.41 0.81
C GLU A 394 -31.67 12.35 -0.34
N ASN A 395 -30.57 12.03 -1.02
CA ASN A 395 -30.02 12.84 -2.11
C ASN A 395 -29.82 14.33 -1.75
N GLY A 396 -29.33 14.59 -0.52
CA GLY A 396 -29.06 15.93 -0.02
C GLY A 396 -30.30 16.75 0.34
N ASN A 397 -31.50 16.18 0.22
CA ASN A 397 -32.75 16.83 0.61
C ASN A 397 -33.35 16.16 1.84
N VAL A 398 -33.89 16.96 2.76
CA VAL A 398 -34.68 16.43 3.88
C VAL A 398 -35.96 15.84 3.30
N VAL A 399 -36.06 14.52 3.29
CA VAL A 399 -37.24 13.79 2.79
C VAL A 399 -38.26 13.55 3.90
N GLU A 400 -37.82 13.48 5.15
CA GLU A 400 -38.72 13.30 6.29
C GLU A 400 -38.19 14.00 7.54
N THR A 401 -39.08 14.46 8.41
CA THR A 401 -38.70 14.96 9.73
C THR A 401 -39.67 14.41 10.77
N VAL A 402 -39.15 13.61 11.69
CA VAL A 402 -39.89 13.06 12.83
C VAL A 402 -39.56 13.91 14.05
N THR A 403 -40.59 14.33 14.79
CA THR A 403 -40.42 15.03 16.06
C THR A 403 -40.87 14.10 17.19
N THR A 404 -40.00 13.85 18.17
CA THR A 404 -40.30 13.01 19.33
C THR A 404 -39.91 13.71 20.63
N GLU A 405 -40.60 13.39 21.72
CA GLU A 405 -40.21 13.86 23.06
C GLU A 405 -38.93 13.16 23.54
N THR A 406 -38.23 13.80 24.46
CA THR A 406 -36.96 13.34 25.03
C THR A 406 -37.17 12.04 25.85
N GLY A 407 -36.53 10.94 25.44
CA GLY A 407 -36.61 9.61 26.08
C GLY A 407 -35.76 8.53 25.39
N ASN A 408 -35.80 7.28 25.87
CA ASN A 408 -35.18 6.14 25.18
C ASN A 408 -36.03 5.76 23.97
N PHE A 409 -35.58 6.13 22.77
CA PHE A 409 -36.18 5.70 21.50
C PHE A 409 -35.19 4.87 20.69
N SER A 410 -35.72 4.01 19.83
CA SER A 410 -34.97 3.27 18.82
C SER A 410 -35.57 3.62 17.47
N ILE A 411 -34.71 3.86 16.47
CA ILE A 411 -35.12 4.22 15.11
C ILE A 411 -34.69 3.09 14.20
N ASP A 412 -35.67 2.39 13.62
CA ASP A 412 -35.44 1.44 12.53
C ASP A 412 -35.79 2.11 11.19
N VAL A 413 -34.79 2.32 10.35
CA VAL A 413 -34.98 2.82 8.98
C VAL A 413 -34.95 1.63 8.02
N THR A 414 -36.12 1.20 7.56
CA THR A 414 -36.23 0.13 6.54
C THR A 414 -36.46 0.75 5.16
N LYS A 415 -35.46 0.66 4.28
CA LYS A 415 -35.63 1.02 2.86
C LYS A 415 -36.51 -0.03 2.20
N ARG A 416 -37.61 0.40 1.56
CA ARG A 416 -38.49 -0.49 0.78
C ARG A 416 -38.05 -0.59 -0.67
#